data_AF-A0A158QTB5-F1
#
_entry.id   AF-A0A158QTB5-F1
#
_cell.length_a   1.000
_cell.length_b   1.000
_cell.length_c   1.000
_cell.angle_alpha   90.00
_cell.angle_beta   90.00
_cell.angle_gamma   90.00
#
_symmetry.space_group_name_H-M   'P 1'
#
loop_
_entity.id
_entity.type
_entity.pdbx_description
1 polymer ?
#
loop_
_entity_poly.entity_id
_entity_poly.type
_entity_poly.pdbx_seq_one_letter_code
_entity_poly.pdbx_strand_id
1 'polypeptide(L)' 'MQYIGRIFSSAKRMYSDINSATLNGAIDVIVVRYPDGELFSSPFYVQFGKTGILRPCEDVVTSFVHILAL' A
#
# COMPACT_ATOMS: atom_id res chain seq x y z
N MET A 1 4.42 10.89 36.26
CA MET A 1 4.60 11.98 35.26
C MET A 1 5.53 11.61 34.10
N GLN A 2 6.66 10.91 34.31
CA GLN A 2 7.61 10.53 33.24
C GLN A 2 7.04 9.56 32.18
N TYR A 3 6.09 8.70 32.55
CA TYR A 3 5.52 7.68 31.66
C TYR A 3 4.53 8.26 30.63
N ILE A 4 3.69 9.21 31.07
CA ILE A 4 2.71 9.89 30.21
C ILE A 4 3.41 10.70 29.11
N GLY A 5 4.53 11.36 29.45
CA GLY A 5 5.35 12.10 28.49
C GLY A 5 6.01 11.21 27.43
N ARG A 6 6.37 9.96 27.77
CA ARG A 6 6.89 8.97 26.82
C ARG A 6 5.81 8.45 25.86
N ILE A 7 4.61 8.18 26.34
CA ILE A 7 3.50 7.71 25.48
C ILE A 7 3.11 8.82 24.50
N PHE A 8 3.00 10.07 24.96
CA PHE A 8 2.69 11.21 24.10
C PHE A 8 3.78 11.48 23.06
N SER A 9 5.06 11.36 23.42
CA SER A 9 6.15 11.57 22.47
C SER A 9 6.24 10.45 21.43
N SER A 10 5.98 9.19 21.82
CA SER A 10 5.86 8.06 20.89
C SER A 10 4.66 8.22 19.94
N ALA A 11 3.49 8.60 20.45
CA ALA A 11 2.30 8.83 19.64
C ALA A 11 2.49 10.01 18.67
N LYS A 12 3.14 11.09 19.12
CA LYS A 12 3.47 12.24 18.27
C LYS A 12 4.47 11.89 17.16
N ARG A 13 5.42 10.99 17.43
CA ARG A 13 6.39 10.49 16.45
C ARG A 13 5.73 9.54 15.44
N MET A 14 4.82 8.68 15.90
CA MET A 14 3.99 7.86 15.01
C MET A 14 3.12 8.73 14.10
N TYR A 15 2.51 9.80 14.63
CA TYR A 15 1.70 10.72 13.82
C TYR A 15 2.52 11.60 12.88
N SER A 16 3.73 12.02 13.26
CA SER A 16 4.59 12.87 12.41
C SER A 16 5.22 12.11 11.24
N ASP A 17 5.43 10.80 11.39
CA ASP A 17 6.04 9.94 10.37
C ASP A 17 5.00 9.37 9.37
N ILE A 18 3.71 9.65 9.58
CA ILE A 18 2.62 9.32 8.65
C ILE A 18 2.62 10.39 7.54
N ASN A 19 3.52 10.21 6.57
CA ASN A 19 3.40 10.89 5.29
C ASN A 19 2.35 10.15 4.45
N SER A 20 1.22 10.80 4.18
CA SER A 20 0.13 10.25 3.37
C SER A 20 0.59 9.76 1.99
N ALA A 21 1.65 10.36 1.44
CA ALA A 21 2.18 10.05 0.11
C ALA A 21 2.97 8.72 0.04
N THR A 22 3.39 8.15 1.17
CA THR A 22 4.04 6.84 1.27
C THR A 22 3.23 5.83 2.07
N LEU A 23 1.98 6.18 2.40
CA LEU A 23 1.15 5.40 3.31
C LEU A 23 0.47 4.21 2.63
N ASN A 24 0.23 4.30 1.32
CA ASN A 24 -0.22 3.22 0.46
C ASN A 24 0.04 3.67 -0.98
N GLY A 25 0.61 2.81 -1.83
CA GLY A 25 0.95 3.18 -3.19
C GLY A 25 0.82 2.00 -4.14
N ALA A 26 0.42 2.29 -5.38
CA ALA A 26 0.45 1.35 -6.49
C ALA A 26 1.09 2.06 -7.68
N ILE A 27 1.85 1.31 -8.48
CA ILE A 27 2.41 1.80 -9.74
C ILE A 27 1.48 1.38 -10.88
N ASP A 28 1.41 2.20 -11.93
CA ASP A 28 0.69 1.85 -13.16
C ASP A 28 1.19 0.53 -13.73
N VAL A 29 0.25 -0.33 -14.13
CA VAL A 29 0.52 -1.61 -14.77
C VAL A 29 0.09 -1.54 -16.22
N ILE A 30 1.01 -1.88 -17.11
CA ILE A 30 0.72 -1.97 -18.54
C ILE A 30 0.26 -3.39 -18.83
N VAL A 31 -0.85 -3.53 -19.54
CA VAL A 31 -1.40 -4.81 -20.00
C VAL A 31 -1.46 -4.80 -21.51
N VAL A 32 -0.96 -5.87 -22.15
CA VAL A 32 -1.03 -6.07 -23.60
C VAL A 32 -1.76 -7.37 -23.91
N ARG A 33 -2.48 -7.39 -25.03
CA ARG A 33 -3.13 -8.59 -25.56
C ARG A 33 -2.27 -9.17 -26.67
N TYR A 34 -1.89 -10.44 -26.53
CA TYR A 34 -1.14 -11.19 -27.54
C TYR A 34 -2.07 -11.72 -28.64
N PRO A 35 -1.54 -12.11 -29.80
CA PRO A 35 -2.34 -12.58 -30.95
C PRO A 35 -3.17 -13.85 -30.67
N ASP A 36 -2.74 -14.66 -29.71
CA ASP A 36 -3.45 -15.84 -29.19
C ASP A 36 -4.63 -15.49 -28.26
N GLY A 37 -4.78 -14.19 -27.92
CA GLY A 37 -5.82 -13.68 -27.03
C GLY A 37 -5.43 -13.66 -25.56
N GLU A 38 -4.23 -14.14 -25.19
CA GLU A 38 -3.72 -14.06 -23.82
C GLU A 38 -3.36 -12.61 -23.44
N LEU A 39 -3.43 -12.31 -22.14
CA LEU A 39 -3.08 -11.01 -21.58
C LEU A 39 -1.79 -11.13 -20.78
N PHE A 40 -0.84 -10.25 -21.07
CA PHE A 40 0.42 -10.15 -20.35
C PHE A 40 0.54 -8.78 -19.72
N SER A 41 1.07 -8.73 -18.49
CA SER A 41 1.22 -7.49 -17.75
C SER A 41 2.64 -7.27 -17.26
N SER A 42 3.00 -6.02 -17.03
CA SER A 42 4.13 -5.72 -16.13
C SER A 42 3.83 -6.22 -14.71
N PRO A 43 4.85 -6.47 -13.88
CA PRO A 43 4.64 -6.87 -12.49
C PRO A 43 3.81 -5.85 -11.71
N PHE A 44 2.96 -6.33 -10.81
CA PHE A 44 2.16 -5.50 -9.92
C PHE A 44 3.00 -5.11 -8.70
N TYR A 45 3.34 -3.81 -8.61
CA TYR A 45 3.99 -3.26 -7.43
C TYR A 45 2.99 -2.47 -6.61
N VAL A 46 2.66 -3.02 -5.44
CA VAL A 46 1.85 -2.36 -4.41
C VAL A 46 2.63 -2.30 -3.11
N GLN A 47 2.57 -1.16 -2.43
CA GLN A 47 3.15 -0.95 -1.13
C GLN A 47 2.03 -0.68 -0.13
N PHE A 48 1.95 -1.52 0.89
CA PHE A 48 1.14 -1.28 2.07
C PHE A 48 1.98 -0.50 3.07
N GLY A 49 1.54 0.70 3.43
CA GLY A 49 2.27 1.48 4.42
C GLY A 49 2.01 1.02 5.84
N LYS A 50 2.54 1.80 6.77
CA LYS A 50 2.72 1.40 8.17
C LYS A 50 1.44 1.33 9.00
N THR A 51 0.29 1.72 8.45
CA THR A 51 -1.01 1.65 9.14
C THR A 51 -1.51 0.22 9.35
N GLY A 52 -1.02 -0.77 8.59
CA GLY A 52 -1.31 -2.19 8.78
C GLY A 52 -0.40 -2.93 9.79
N ILE A 53 0.60 -2.25 10.38
CA ILE A 53 1.63 -2.90 11.22
C ILE A 53 1.07 -3.53 12.50
N LEU A 54 -0.10 -3.09 12.99
CA LEU A 54 -0.69 -3.64 14.22
C LEU A 54 -1.34 -5.01 14.01
N ARG A 55 -1.65 -5.43 12.77
CA ARG A 55 -2.18 -6.77 12.43
C ARG A 55 -1.73 -7.25 11.04
N PRO A 56 -0.47 -7.63 10.85
CA PRO A 56 0.06 -8.02 9.55
C PRO A 56 -0.42 -9.39 9.03
N CYS A 57 -1.29 -10.12 9.75
CA CYS A 57 -1.60 -11.53 9.48
C CYS A 57 -3.08 -11.85 9.20
N GLU A 58 -3.98 -10.87 9.26
CA GLU A 58 -5.43 -11.08 9.06
C GLU A 58 -6.01 -10.34 7.85
N ASP A 59 -5.23 -9.50 7.17
CA ASP A 59 -5.75 -8.64 6.12
C ASP A 59 -5.78 -9.37 4.77
N VAL A 60 -6.96 -9.83 4.37
CA VAL A 60 -7.22 -10.25 2.99
C VAL A 60 -7.21 -9.02 2.09
N VAL A 61 -6.21 -8.93 1.21
CA VAL A 61 -6.11 -7.85 0.24
C VAL A 61 -6.94 -8.20 -0.99
N THR A 62 -7.96 -7.39 -1.29
CA THR A 62 -8.69 -7.44 -2.57
C THR A 62 -8.20 -6.31 -3.46
N SER A 63 -7.71 -6.64 -4.66
CA SER A 63 -7.32 -5.67 -5.69
C SER A 63 -8.33 -5.68 -6.84
N PHE A 64 -8.65 -4.48 -7.35
CA PHE A 64 -9.47 -4.30 -8.55
C PHE A 64 -8.57 -3.82 -9.69
N VAL A 65 -8.53 -4.57 -10.78
CA VAL A 65 -7.74 -4.23 -11.97
C VAL A 65 -8.69 -3.73 -13.05
N HIS A 66 -8.62 -2.44 -13.38
CA HIS A 66 -9.32 -1.86 -14.52
C HIS A 66 -8.37 -1.81 -15.71
N ILE A 67 -8.57 -2.70 -16.69
CA ILE A 67 -7.82 -2.68 -17.93
C ILE A 67 -8.44 -1.61 -18.84
N LEU A 68 -7.78 -0.46 -18.95
CA LEU A 68 -8.04 0.49 -20.03
C LEU A 68 -7.27 0.05 -21.27
N ALA A 69 -7.99 -0.28 -22.34
CA ALA A 69 -7.39 -0.39 -23.66
C ALA A 69 -7.19 1.04 -24.20
N LEU A 70 -5.94 1.43 -24.43
CA LEU A 70 -5.59 2.61 -25.23
C LEU A 70 -5.73 2.29 -26.73
#